data_AF-A0A4Q3FDQ1-F1
#
_entry.id   AF-A0A4Q3FDQ1-F1
#
_cell.length_a   1.000
_cell.length_b   1.000
_cell.length_c   1.000
_cell.angle_alpha   90.00
_cell.angle_beta   90.00
_cell.angle_gamma   90.00
#
_symmetry.space_group_name_H-M   'P 1'
#
loop_
_entity.id
_entity.type
_entity.pdbx_description
1 polymer ?
#
loop_
_entity_poly.entity_id
_entity_poly.type
_entity_poly.pdbx_seq_one_letter_code
_entity_poly.pdbx_strand_id
1 'polypeptide(L)'
;MKLYRAVSEEEMNDFILDKQFRTSKNTLEAKQFFKLKTNCIDFVKKAVLQEYNPQYKHLLTIEINEHFLQNSDYFNSLLDGYDAISIGEDDLLKFNYNVKFVLNERL
;
A
#
# COMPACT_ATOMS: atom_id res chain seq x y z
N MET A 1 5.43 10.86 -7.85
CA MET A 1 4.49 10.92 -6.70
C MET A 1 4.92 9.96 -5.58
N LYS A 2 4.54 10.19 -4.30
CA LYS A 2 4.72 9.25 -3.19
C LYS A 2 3.38 8.71 -2.69
N LEU A 3 3.34 7.42 -2.39
CA LEU A 3 2.24 6.73 -1.74
C LEU A 3 2.72 6.03 -0.46
N TYR A 4 1.78 5.73 0.42
CA TYR A 4 2.04 5.18 1.74
C TYR A 4 1.12 4.00 2.02
N ARG A 5 1.66 2.95 2.64
CA ARG A 5 0.89 1.79 3.07
C ARG A 5 1.38 1.31 4.43
N ALA A 6 0.44 1.07 5.32
CA ALA A 6 0.68 0.34 6.55
C ALA A 6 0.70 -1.15 6.22
N VAL A 7 1.74 -1.87 6.65
CA VAL A 7 1.87 -3.31 6.39
C VAL A 7 2.18 -4.06 7.69
N SER A 8 1.65 -5.28 7.78
CA SER A 8 1.98 -6.18 8.89
C SER A 8 3.39 -6.74 8.77
N GLU A 9 3.84 -7.48 9.78
CA GLU A 9 5.14 -8.18 9.71
C GLU A 9 5.14 -9.23 8.59
N GLU A 10 4.02 -9.94 8.44
CA GLU A 10 3.83 -10.98 7.42
C GLU A 10 3.86 -10.38 6.02
N GLU A 11 3.07 -9.31 5.77
CA GLU A 11 3.10 -8.59 4.49
C GLU A 11 4.49 -8.02 4.19
N MET A 12 5.20 -7.53 5.23
CA MET A 12 6.56 -7.03 5.06
C MET A 12 7.54 -8.13 4.68
N ASN A 13 7.43 -9.32 5.28
CA ASN A 13 8.29 -10.45 4.96
C ASN A 13 8.08 -10.94 3.53
N ASP A 14 6.82 -11.08 3.11
CA ASP A 14 6.49 -11.40 1.72
C ASP A 14 7.07 -10.35 0.76
N PHE A 15 6.93 -9.07 1.13
CA PHE A 15 7.46 -7.97 0.33
C PHE A 15 9.00 -7.99 0.25
N ILE A 16 9.72 -8.25 1.34
CA ILE A 16 11.19 -8.29 1.35
C ILE A 16 11.71 -9.43 0.46
N LEU A 17 11.03 -10.57 0.47
CA LEU A 17 11.40 -11.74 -0.34
C LEU A 17 11.19 -11.48 -1.83
N ASP A 18 10.04 -10.90 -2.19
CA ASP A 18 9.59 -10.86 -3.57
C ASP A 18 9.77 -9.50 -4.25
N LYS A 19 10.03 -8.45 -3.45
CA LYS A 19 10.16 -7.04 -3.87
C LYS A 19 8.98 -6.54 -4.71
N GLN A 20 7.79 -7.11 -4.49
CA GLN A 20 6.59 -6.79 -5.25
C GLN A 20 5.35 -7.01 -4.37
N PHE A 21 4.28 -6.29 -4.64
CA PHE A 21 2.98 -6.63 -4.07
C PHE A 21 2.40 -7.88 -4.74
N ARG A 22 1.82 -8.76 -3.93
CA ARG A 22 1.08 -9.94 -4.39
C ARG A 22 -0.39 -9.82 -4.01
N THR A 23 -1.27 -10.29 -4.88
CA THR A 23 -2.56 -10.82 -4.47
C THR A 23 -2.30 -12.22 -3.94
N SER A 24 -2.71 -12.52 -2.71
CA SER A 24 -2.73 -13.91 -2.27
C SER A 24 -3.75 -14.67 -3.14
N LYS A 25 -3.60 -15.99 -3.30
CA LYS A 25 -4.46 -16.83 -4.15
C LYS A 25 -5.98 -16.68 -3.90
N ASN A 26 -6.36 -16.10 -2.75
CA ASN A 26 -7.74 -15.93 -2.30
C ASN A 26 -8.11 -14.46 -2.00
N THR A 27 -7.25 -13.48 -2.31
CA THR A 27 -7.57 -12.05 -2.12
C THR A 27 -7.66 -11.39 -3.48
N LEU A 28 -8.86 -11.39 -4.07
CA LEU A 28 -9.27 -10.61 -5.24
C LEU A 28 -9.34 -9.10 -4.93
N GLU A 29 -8.47 -8.61 -4.05
CA GLU A 29 -8.61 -7.28 -3.47
C GLU A 29 -7.57 -6.35 -4.07
N ALA A 30 -8.06 -5.30 -4.71
CA ALA A 30 -7.27 -4.16 -5.12
C ALA A 30 -6.37 -3.70 -3.97
N LYS A 31 -5.12 -3.37 -4.27
CA LYS A 31 -4.20 -2.84 -3.27
C LYS A 31 -4.44 -1.35 -3.12
N GLN A 32 -4.75 -0.94 -1.89
CA GLN A 32 -5.01 0.45 -1.54
C GLN A 32 -3.80 1.10 -0.89
N PHE A 33 -3.63 2.38 -1.16
CA PHE A 33 -2.48 3.19 -0.78
C PHE A 33 -2.91 4.59 -0.39
N PHE A 34 -2.45 5.10 0.74
CA PHE A 34 -2.68 6.48 1.16
C PHE A 34 -1.84 7.45 0.32
N LYS A 35 -2.42 8.61 -0.02
CA LYS A 35 -1.67 9.69 -0.68
C LYS A 35 -0.80 10.50 0.29
N LEU A 36 -1.15 10.50 1.57
CA LEU A 36 -0.46 11.24 2.63
C LEU A 36 0.05 10.31 3.73
N LYS A 37 1.29 10.53 4.19
CA LYS A 37 1.90 9.79 5.30
C LYS A 37 1.08 9.90 6.59
N THR A 38 0.60 11.11 6.90
CA THR A 38 -0.18 11.40 8.11
C THR A 38 -1.46 10.58 8.17
N ASN A 39 -2.16 10.44 7.05
CA ASN A 39 -3.39 9.64 6.96
C ASN A 39 -3.12 8.16 7.27
N CYS A 40 -2.01 7.63 6.75
CA CYS A 40 -1.59 6.26 7.02
C CYS A 40 -1.26 6.05 8.51
N ILE A 41 -0.57 7.00 9.14
CA ILE A 41 -0.22 6.93 10.57
C ILE A 41 -1.49 6.99 11.44
N ASP A 42 -2.41 7.91 11.11
CA ASP A 42 -3.67 8.04 11.84
C ASP A 42 -4.56 6.81 11.69
N PHE A 43 -4.58 6.21 10.50
CA PHE A 43 -5.22 4.92 10.27
C PHE A 43 -4.63 3.83 11.17
N VAL A 44 -3.31 3.71 11.26
CA VAL A 44 -2.67 2.70 12.13
C VAL A 44 -3.00 2.92 13.59
N LYS A 45 -3.00 4.17 14.08
CA LYS A 45 -3.43 4.48 15.45
C LYS A 45 -4.86 4.01 15.72
N LYS A 46 -5.77 4.23 14.77
CA LYS A 46 -7.16 3.74 14.88
C LYS A 46 -7.24 2.22 14.83
N ALA A 47 -6.48 1.57 13.95
CA ALA A 47 -6.44 0.11 13.83
C ALA A 47 -5.94 -0.57 15.12
N VAL A 48 -4.98 0.05 15.82
CA VAL A 48 -4.52 -0.41 17.15
C VAL A 48 -5.66 -0.35 18.18
N LEU A 49 -6.42 0.75 18.21
CA LEU A 49 -7.58 0.88 19.11
C LEU A 49 -8.69 -0.12 18.79
N GLN A 50 -8.77 -0.57 17.54
CA GLN A 50 -9.75 -1.56 17.06
C GLN A 50 -9.22 -3.00 17.10
N GLU A 51 -8.02 -3.21 17.64
CA GLU A 51 -7.40 -4.54 17.82
C GLU A 51 -7.29 -5.36 16.51
N TYR A 52 -6.99 -4.69 15.39
CA TYR A 52 -6.81 -5.37 14.10
C TYR A 52 -5.70 -6.44 14.16
N ASN A 53 -5.95 -7.58 13.52
CA ASN A 53 -5.01 -8.72 13.46
C ASN A 53 -4.87 -9.21 12.00
N PRO A 54 -3.64 -9.27 11.44
CA PRO A 54 -2.38 -8.87 12.05
C PRO A 54 -2.24 -7.36 12.23
N GLN A 55 -1.54 -6.95 13.28
CA GLN A 55 -1.26 -5.54 13.54
C GLN A 55 -0.30 -4.98 12.47
N TYR A 56 -0.57 -3.76 12.02
CA TYR A 56 0.35 -3.03 11.17
C TYR A 56 1.57 -2.56 11.97
N LYS A 57 2.78 -2.93 11.52
CA LYS A 57 4.04 -2.65 12.23
C LYS A 57 5.03 -1.82 11.44
N HIS A 58 4.77 -1.62 10.15
CA HIS A 58 5.71 -0.94 9.27
C HIS A 58 4.99 0.04 8.35
N LEU A 59 5.69 1.13 8.05
CA LEU A 59 5.28 2.09 7.03
C LEU A 59 6.10 1.89 5.77
N LEU A 60 5.43 1.43 4.72
CA LEU A 60 6.00 1.34 3.40
C LEU A 60 5.74 2.63 2.63
N THR A 61 6.81 3.27 2.14
CA THR A 61 6.70 4.38 1.20
C THR A 61 6.95 3.87 -0.21
N ILE A 62 6.07 4.21 -1.13
CA ILE A 62 6.15 3.81 -2.53
C ILE A 62 6.36 5.07 -3.38
N GLU A 63 7.48 5.14 -4.07
CA GLU A 63 7.77 6.20 -5.04
C GLU A 63 7.29 5.74 -6.41
N ILE A 64 6.38 6.51 -7.00
CA ILE A 64 5.75 6.21 -8.28
C ILE A 64 6.30 7.17 -9.33
N ASN A 65 6.71 6.58 -10.47
CA ASN A 65 7.01 7.34 -11.68
C ASN A 65 5.74 8.02 -12.19
N GLU A 66 5.76 9.34 -12.37
CA GLU A 66 4.57 10.10 -12.79
C GLU A 66 4.02 9.67 -14.16
N HIS A 67 4.88 9.12 -15.02
CA HIS A 67 4.46 8.54 -16.30
C HIS A 67 3.58 7.29 -16.14
N PHE A 68 3.72 6.56 -15.04
CA PHE A 68 2.85 5.40 -14.76
C PHE A 68 1.42 5.85 -14.48
N LEU A 69 1.24 6.91 -13.68
CA LEU A 69 -0.10 7.44 -13.37
C LEU A 69 -0.82 7.90 -14.66
N GLN A 70 -0.11 8.41 -15.65
CA GLN A 70 -0.75 8.82 -16.90
C GLN A 70 -1.25 7.66 -17.77
N ASN A 71 -0.76 6.44 -17.54
CA ASN A 71 -0.98 5.28 -18.41
C ASN A 71 -1.51 4.04 -17.66
N SER A 72 -1.98 4.20 -16.42
CA SER A 72 -2.50 3.11 -15.61
C SER A 72 -3.92 3.42 -15.14
N ASP A 73 -4.75 2.38 -15.10
CA ASP A 73 -6.10 2.44 -14.54
C ASP A 73 -6.03 2.32 -13.02
N TYR A 74 -5.38 3.29 -12.37
CA TYR A 74 -5.59 3.50 -10.95
C TYR A 74 -6.83 4.34 -10.74
N PHE A 75 -7.56 4.06 -9.67
CA PHE A 75 -8.71 4.87 -9.30
C PHE A 75 -8.50 5.50 -7.92
N ASN A 76 -8.97 6.74 -7.82
CA ASN A 76 -9.06 7.41 -6.53
C ASN A 76 -10.17 6.76 -5.72
N SER A 77 -9.87 6.48 -4.46
CA SER A 77 -10.82 5.87 -3.53
C SER A 77 -10.64 6.46 -2.14
N LEU A 78 -11.51 6.05 -1.22
CA LEU A 78 -11.37 6.33 0.19
C LEU A 78 -10.98 5.05 0.92
N LEU A 79 -9.97 5.14 1.77
CA LEU A 79 -9.58 4.09 2.72
C LEU A 79 -9.83 4.64 4.13
N ASP A 80 -10.86 4.13 4.81
CA ASP A 80 -11.29 4.58 6.14
C ASP A 80 -11.51 6.09 6.25
N GLY A 81 -12.08 6.68 5.20
CA GLY A 81 -12.38 8.11 5.10
C GLY A 81 -11.21 8.98 4.66
N TYR A 82 -10.05 8.40 4.35
CA TYR A 82 -8.88 9.12 3.83
C TYR A 82 -8.69 8.93 2.34
N ASP A 83 -8.17 9.97 1.68
CA ASP A 83 -7.81 9.89 0.27
C ASP A 83 -6.77 8.80 -0.01
N ALA A 84 -7.14 7.89 -0.89
CA ALA A 84 -6.34 6.75 -1.30
C ALA A 84 -6.32 6.60 -2.82
N ILE A 85 -5.35 5.82 -3.28
CA ILE A 85 -5.30 5.25 -4.62
C ILE A 85 -5.48 3.74 -4.48
N SER A 86 -6.29 3.17 -5.34
CA SER A 86 -6.47 1.73 -5.46
C SER A 86 -5.94 1.25 -6.80
N ILE A 87 -5.17 0.17 -6.73
CA ILE A 87 -4.60 -0.52 -7.89
C ILE A 87 -5.31 -1.86 -7.97
N GLY A 88 -6.04 -2.07 -9.07
CA GLY A 88 -6.68 -3.36 -9.36
C GLY A 88 -5.65 -4.47 -9.52
N GLU A 89 -6.09 -5.70 -9.37
CA GLU A 89 -5.23 -6.88 -9.51
C GLU A 89 -4.56 -6.95 -10.90
N ASP A 90 -5.34 -6.68 -11.95
CA ASP A 90 -4.87 -6.73 -13.35
C ASP A 90 -3.72 -5.73 -13.63
N ASP A 91 -3.65 -4.64 -12.87
CA ASP A 91 -2.62 -3.61 -13.01
C ASP A 91 -1.51 -3.71 -11.97
N LEU A 92 -1.62 -4.63 -11.00
CA LEU A 92 -0.63 -4.77 -9.92
C LEU A 92 0.74 -5.17 -10.47
N LEU A 93 0.77 -6.01 -11.51
CA LEU A 93 2.02 -6.38 -12.18
C LEU A 93 2.69 -5.15 -12.80
N LYS A 94 1.94 -4.34 -13.55
CA LYS A 94 2.46 -3.10 -14.16
C LYS A 94 2.92 -2.12 -13.08
N PHE A 95 2.15 -2.00 -12.00
CA PHE A 95 2.49 -1.16 -10.86
C PHE A 95 3.83 -1.57 -10.25
N ASN A 96 4.03 -2.85 -9.95
CA ASN A 96 5.28 -3.36 -9.38
C ASN A 96 6.52 -3.04 -10.24
N TYR A 97 6.40 -3.01 -11.56
CA TYR A 97 7.50 -2.62 -12.46
C TYR A 97 7.80 -1.12 -12.51
N ASN A 98 6.84 -0.27 -12.09
CA ASN A 98 6.92 1.18 -12.25
C ASN A 98 7.03 1.95 -10.93
N VAL A 99 7.17 1.22 -9.82
CA VAL A 99 7.35 1.81 -8.51
C VAL A 99 8.69 1.43 -7.90
N LYS A 100 9.22 2.35 -7.10
CA LYS A 100 10.36 2.10 -6.24
C LYS A 100 9.88 2.08 -4.80
N PHE A 101 10.17 0.97 -4.14
CA PHE A 101 9.85 0.80 -2.73
C PHE A 101 10.94 1.42 -1.87
N VAL A 102 10.54 2.29 -0.96
CA VAL A 102 11.40 2.90 0.03
C VAL A 102 10.90 2.44 1.40
N LEU A 103 11.60 1.47 1.95
CA LEU A 103 11.39 0.99 3.31
C LEU A 103 11.83 2.10 4.26
N ASN A 104 10.88 2.75 4.93
CA ASN A 104 11.23 3.94 5.72
C ASN A 104 11.26 3.64 7.21
N GLU A 105 10.22 3.09 7.82
CA GLU A 105 10.11 3.16 9.28
C GLU A 105 9.29 2.00 9.87
N ARG A 106 9.70 1.54 11.06
CA ARG A 106 8.86 0.74 11.96
C ARG A 106 7.88 1.69 12.67
N LEU A 107 6.60 1.33 12.69
CA LEU A 107 5.51 2.12 13.27
C LEU A 107 5.30 1.84 14.76
#